data_AF-A0A1I8FUT6-F1
#
_entry.id   AF-A0A1I8FUT6-F1
#
_cell.length_a   1.000
_cell.length_b   1.000
_cell.length_c   1.000
_cell.angle_alpha   90.00
_cell.angle_beta   90.00
_cell.angle_gamma   90.00
#
_symmetry.space_group_name_H-M   'P 1'
#
loop_
_entity.id
_entity.type
_entity.pdbx_description
1 polymer ?
#
loop_
_entity_poly.entity_id
_entity_poly.type
_entity_poly.pdbx_seq_one_letter_code
_entity_poly.pdbx_strand_id
1 'polypeptide(L)'
;MPNGVSVLYFLVMVFVCFLSYEDARRALHFMYPDLHSMTIDEILDKDYAVNCSEVTVARLYAHLDGFAVAHLFGWVMKAVLLRHYGLAWLLSVNWEITELAFSHILPNFRECWWDIVLLDVLLCNGLGIYLGMQLCKWLEMRSYHWESIR
;
A
#
# COMPACT_ATOMS: atom_id res chain seq x y z
N MET A 1 -20.71 -4.86 17.12
CA MET A 1 -20.92 -6.10 16.34
C MET A 1 -19.83 -6.15 15.28
N PRO A 2 -19.12 -7.27 15.07
CA PRO A 2 -18.29 -7.41 13.88
C PRO A 2 -19.23 -7.39 12.67
N ASN A 3 -19.08 -6.41 11.79
CA ASN A 3 -19.86 -6.36 10.56
C ASN A 3 -19.55 -7.62 9.73
N GLY A 4 -20.53 -8.17 9.00
CA GLY A 4 -20.34 -9.42 8.22
C GLY A 4 -19.14 -9.39 7.26
N VAL A 5 -18.77 -8.20 6.79
CA VAL A 5 -17.56 -7.95 5.99
C VAL A 5 -16.27 -8.27 6.75
N SER A 6 -16.19 -7.96 8.04
CA SER A 6 -15.02 -8.27 8.88
C SER A 6 -14.87 -9.77 9.09
N VAL A 7 -15.99 -10.50 9.21
CA VAL A 7 -15.98 -11.97 9.31
C VAL A 7 -15.54 -12.59 7.99
N LEU A 8 -16.09 -12.12 6.86
CA LEU A 8 -15.68 -12.58 5.53
C LEU A 8 -14.18 -12.32 5.28
N TYR A 9 -13.69 -11.13 5.60
CA TYR A 9 -12.26 -10.80 5.52
C TYR A 9 -11.41 -11.77 6.34
N PHE A 10 -11.79 -12.04 7.58
CA PHE A 10 -11.08 -12.99 8.44
C PHE A 10 -11.06 -14.40 7.85
N LEU A 11 -12.19 -14.89 7.32
CA LEU A 11 -12.26 -16.22 6.70
C LEU A 11 -11.39 -16.32 5.44
N VAL A 12 -11.34 -15.26 4.62
CA VAL A 12 -10.44 -15.20 3.45
C VAL A 12 -8.97 -15.25 3.89
N MET A 13 -8.59 -14.50 4.92
CA MET A 13 -7.22 -14.53 5.46
C MET A 13 -6.84 -15.93 5.95
N VAL A 14 -7.73 -16.57 6.72
CA VAL A 14 -7.51 -17.95 7.19
C VAL A 14 -7.32 -18.91 6.01
N PHE A 15 -8.19 -18.84 5.00
CA PHE A 15 -8.07 -19.66 3.79
C PHE A 15 -6.71 -19.46 3.09
N VAL A 16 -6.29 -18.21 2.88
CA VAL A 16 -5.01 -17.89 2.23
C VAL A 16 -3.81 -18.40 3.02
N CYS A 17 -3.85 -18.33 4.36
CA CYS A 17 -2.78 -18.86 5.21
C CYS A 17 -2.58 -20.38 5.09
N PHE A 18 -3.61 -21.13 4.67
CA PHE A 18 -3.54 -22.58 4.49
C PHE A 18 -3.26 -23.00 3.04
N LEU A 19 -3.05 -22.06 2.11
CA LEU A 19 -2.65 -22.39 0.74
C LEU A 19 -1.21 -22.91 0.71
N SER A 20 -0.99 -23.99 -0.04
CA SER A 20 0.36 -24.43 -0.38
C SER A 20 1.02 -23.43 -1.35
N TYR A 21 2.35 -23.43 -1.43
CA TYR A 21 3.08 -22.58 -2.38
C TYR A 21 2.62 -22.82 -3.83
N GLU A 22 2.39 -24.09 -4.20
CA GLU A 22 1.92 -24.44 -5.55
C GLU A 22 0.49 -23.95 -5.81
N ASP A 23 -0.41 -24.09 -4.84
CA ASP A 23 -1.80 -23.66 -5.00
C ASP A 23 -1.92 -22.14 -5.02
N ALA A 24 -1.13 -21.44 -4.20
CA ALA A 24 -1.01 -20.00 -4.25
C ALA A 24 -0.51 -19.53 -5.63
N ARG A 25 0.52 -20.19 -6.19
CA ARG A 25 1.02 -19.88 -7.52
C ARG A 25 -0.02 -20.13 -8.62
N ARG A 26 -0.75 -21.25 -8.55
CA ARG A 26 -1.85 -21.54 -9.49
C ARG A 26 -2.97 -20.51 -9.39
N ALA A 27 -3.34 -20.09 -8.18
CA ALA A 27 -4.34 -19.05 -7.97
C ALA A 27 -3.90 -17.71 -8.58
N LEU A 28 -2.64 -17.31 -8.39
CA LEU A 28 -2.09 -16.10 -9.01
C LEU A 28 -2.11 -16.17 -10.54
N HIS A 29 -1.68 -17.31 -11.10
CA HIS A 29 -1.70 -17.56 -12.54
C HIS A 29 -3.13 -17.60 -13.13
N PHE A 30 -4.12 -18.04 -12.36
CA PHE A 30 -5.52 -18.00 -12.75
C PHE A 30 -6.06 -16.56 -12.78
N MET A 31 -5.68 -15.73 -11.80
CA MET A 31 -6.10 -14.33 -11.71
C MET A 31 -5.38 -13.42 -12.71
N TYR A 32 -4.09 -13.68 -12.96
CA TYR A 32 -3.22 -12.91 -13.84
C TYR A 32 -2.51 -13.86 -14.80
N PRO A 33 -3.18 -14.25 -15.90
CA PRO A 33 -2.62 -15.21 -16.86
C PRO A 33 -1.27 -14.76 -17.44
N ASP A 34 -1.06 -13.45 -17.59
CA ASP A 34 0.15 -12.82 -18.14
C ASP A 34 1.41 -13.12 -17.31
N LEU A 35 1.26 -13.50 -16.03
CA LEU A 35 2.37 -13.98 -15.20
C LEU A 35 3.05 -15.23 -15.77
N HIS A 36 2.37 -16.02 -16.62
CA HIS A 36 2.99 -17.20 -17.25
C HIS A 36 4.13 -16.84 -18.20
N SER A 37 4.02 -15.70 -18.89
CA SER A 37 5.00 -15.23 -19.88
C SER A 37 6.01 -14.25 -19.30
N MET A 38 5.78 -13.73 -18.09
CA MET A 38 6.65 -12.75 -17.47
C MET A 38 8.01 -13.37 -17.12
N THR A 39 9.07 -12.78 -17.65
CA THR A 39 10.46 -13.18 -17.39
C THR A 39 11.11 -12.27 -16.35
N ILE A 40 12.18 -12.74 -15.71
CA ILE A 40 12.93 -11.94 -14.73
C ILE A 40 13.54 -10.70 -15.38
N ASP A 41 13.94 -10.79 -16.65
CA ASP A 41 14.56 -9.68 -17.39
C ASP A 41 13.57 -8.51 -17.56
N GLU A 42 12.30 -8.80 -17.87
CA GLU A 42 11.24 -7.78 -17.97
C GLU A 42 10.97 -7.07 -16.63
N ILE A 43 11.19 -7.74 -15.50
CA ILE A 43 11.05 -7.15 -14.16
C ILE A 43 12.24 -6.26 -13.82
N LEU A 44 13.44 -6.64 -14.26
CA LEU A 44 14.69 -5.93 -13.99
C LEU A 44 14.96 -4.78 -14.96
N ASP A 45 14.35 -4.78 -16.15
CA ASP A 45 14.42 -3.71 -17.14
C ASP A 45 13.64 -2.44 -16.73
N LYS A 46 12.87 -2.50 -15.65
CA LYS A 46 12.24 -1.29 -15.08
C LYS A 46 13.30 -0.43 -14.40
N ASP A 47 13.32 0.86 -14.73
CA ASP A 47 14.27 1.83 -14.19
C ASP A 47 13.99 2.13 -12.69
N TYR A 48 14.64 1.41 -11.77
CA TYR A 48 14.49 1.62 -10.32
C TYR A 48 15.49 2.66 -9.78
N ALA A 49 14.96 3.80 -9.29
CA ALA A 49 15.70 4.92 -8.69
C ALA A 49 16.87 5.50 -9.52
N VAL A 50 16.71 5.60 -10.84
CA VAL A 50 17.69 6.25 -11.71
C VAL A 50 17.46 7.76 -11.78
N ASN A 51 18.52 8.57 -11.66
CA ASN A 51 18.49 10.03 -11.83
C ASN A 51 17.45 10.76 -10.95
N CYS A 52 17.41 10.46 -9.65
CA CYS A 52 16.44 11.01 -8.69
C CYS A 52 16.59 12.52 -8.37
N SER A 53 17.55 13.21 -8.99
CA SER A 53 17.69 14.67 -8.89
C SER A 53 16.74 15.43 -9.80
N GLU A 54 16.27 14.81 -10.89
CA GLU A 54 15.42 15.45 -11.89
C GLU A 54 13.95 15.09 -11.67
N VAL A 55 13.20 16.05 -11.10
CA VAL A 55 11.76 15.94 -10.91
C VAL A 55 11.06 16.68 -12.05
N THR A 56 10.57 15.93 -13.03
CA THR A 56 9.78 16.46 -14.16
C THR A 56 8.34 15.97 -14.06
N VAL A 57 7.38 16.74 -14.61
CA VAL A 57 5.97 16.36 -14.62
C VAL A 57 5.74 15.04 -15.38
N ALA A 58 6.49 14.82 -16.46
CA ALA A 58 6.42 13.56 -17.22
C ALA A 58 6.83 12.35 -16.37
N ARG A 59 7.88 12.49 -15.54
CA ARG A 59 8.28 11.44 -14.60
C ARG A 59 7.26 11.25 -13.49
N LEU A 60 6.77 12.33 -12.88
CA LEU A 60 5.72 12.21 -11.86
C LEU A 60 4.48 11.47 -12.39
N TYR A 61 4.07 11.76 -13.63
CA TYR A 61 2.94 11.05 -14.26
C TYR A 61 3.25 9.57 -14.54
N ALA A 62 4.48 9.25 -14.94
CA ALA A 62 4.89 7.86 -15.17
C ALA A 62 4.91 7.01 -13.88
N HIS A 63 5.13 7.64 -12.72
CA HIS A 63 5.13 6.99 -11.41
C HIS A 63 3.72 6.90 -10.76
N LEU A 64 2.69 7.51 -11.38
CA LEU A 64 1.28 7.29 -10.99
C LEU A 64 0.76 5.94 -11.53
N ASP A 65 1.40 4.85 -11.13
CA ASP A 65 1.08 3.50 -11.57
C ASP A 65 0.16 2.76 -10.58
N GLY A 66 0.04 1.44 -10.74
CA GLY A 66 -0.79 0.61 -9.87
C GLY A 66 -0.36 0.66 -8.40
N PHE A 67 0.92 0.93 -8.10
CA PHE A 67 1.42 1.04 -6.73
C PHE A 67 0.93 2.33 -6.07
N ALA A 68 0.93 3.47 -6.78
CA ALA A 68 0.35 4.71 -6.28
C ALA A 68 -1.14 4.57 -5.93
N VAL A 69 -1.90 3.84 -6.78
CA VAL A 69 -3.30 3.52 -6.52
C VAL A 69 -3.44 2.59 -5.30
N ALA A 70 -2.59 1.58 -5.18
CA ALA A 70 -2.56 0.67 -4.05
C ALA A 70 -2.24 1.40 -2.74
N HIS A 71 -1.29 2.34 -2.75
CA HIS A 71 -0.99 3.23 -1.64
C HIS A 71 -2.24 4.02 -1.23
N LEU A 72 -2.86 4.74 -2.17
CA LEU A 72 -4.05 5.53 -1.88
C LEU A 72 -5.17 4.70 -1.21
N PHE A 73 -5.61 3.62 -1.85
CA PHE A 73 -6.71 2.80 -1.32
C PHE A 73 -6.32 2.02 -0.07
N GLY A 74 -5.08 1.55 0.00
CA GLY A 74 -4.53 0.90 1.18
C GLY A 74 -4.60 1.81 2.41
N TRP A 75 -4.26 3.09 2.24
CA TRP A 75 -4.32 4.08 3.31
C TRP A 75 -5.73 4.55 3.66
N VAL A 76 -6.67 4.56 2.69
CA VAL A 76 -8.10 4.70 3.03
C VAL A 76 -8.53 3.58 3.97
N MET A 77 -8.22 2.32 3.63
CA MET A 77 -8.62 1.18 4.47
C MET A 77 -7.94 1.19 5.84
N LYS A 78 -6.62 1.44 5.90
CA LYS A 78 -5.88 1.54 7.16
C LYS A 78 -6.41 2.67 8.04
N ALA A 79 -6.76 3.82 7.46
CA ALA A 79 -7.35 4.93 8.22
C ALA A 79 -8.75 4.59 8.74
N VAL A 80 -9.58 3.86 7.99
CA VAL A 80 -10.89 3.36 8.45
C VAL A 80 -10.77 2.38 9.61
N LEU A 81 -9.68 1.60 9.64
CA LEU A 81 -9.38 0.66 10.72
C LEU A 81 -8.84 1.38 11.97
N LEU A 82 -7.80 2.22 11.82
CA LEU A 82 -7.13 2.91 12.92
C LEU A 82 -7.95 4.06 13.49
N ARG A 83 -8.65 4.80 12.62
CA ARG A 83 -9.50 5.96 12.93
C ARG A 83 -8.80 7.06 13.73
N HIS A 84 -7.51 7.23 13.51
CA HIS A 84 -6.69 8.20 14.20
C HIS A 84 -5.55 8.70 13.30
N TYR A 85 -5.49 10.02 13.07
CA TYR A 85 -4.54 10.64 12.14
C TYR A 85 -3.08 10.39 12.53
N GLY A 86 -2.69 10.64 13.79
CA GLY A 86 -1.29 10.52 14.23
C GLY A 86 -0.73 9.11 14.04
N LEU A 87 -1.40 8.10 14.58
CA LEU A 87 -1.06 6.68 14.34
C LEU A 87 -1.04 6.29 12.85
N ALA A 88 -1.99 6.76 12.04
CA ALA A 88 -1.99 6.45 10.61
C ALA A 88 -0.78 7.06 9.90
N TRP A 89 -0.43 8.32 10.18
CA TRP A 89 0.76 8.97 9.64
C TRP A 89 2.06 8.33 10.13
N LEU A 90 2.14 7.96 11.41
CA LEU A 90 3.30 7.25 11.96
C LEU A 90 3.50 5.90 11.26
N LEU A 91 2.41 5.15 11.06
CA LEU A 91 2.46 3.88 10.33
C LEU A 91 2.86 4.10 8.88
N SER A 92 2.45 5.21 8.25
CA SER A 92 2.78 5.55 6.87
C SER A 92 4.27 5.81 6.68
N VAL A 93 4.84 6.65 7.54
CA VAL A 93 6.29 6.89 7.52
C VAL A 93 7.07 5.60 7.83
N ASN A 94 6.63 4.81 8.80
CA ASN A 94 7.29 3.54 9.12
C ASN A 94 7.21 2.51 7.99
N TRP A 95 6.15 2.54 7.19
CA TRP A 95 6.01 1.68 6.01
C TRP A 95 7.08 2.00 4.99
N GLU A 96 7.24 3.27 4.61
CA GLU A 96 8.29 3.69 3.67
C GLU A 96 9.71 3.38 4.17
N ILE A 97 9.97 3.56 5.47
CA ILE A 97 11.26 3.18 6.05
C ILE A 97 11.51 1.67 5.88
N THR A 98 10.46 0.87 6.01
CA THR A 98 10.53 -0.58 5.84
C THR A 98 10.83 -0.93 4.38
N GLU A 99 10.18 -0.27 3.42
CA GLU A 99 10.45 -0.45 1.99
C GLU A 99 11.90 -0.08 1.65
N LEU A 100 12.38 1.07 2.14
CA LEU A 100 13.77 1.48 1.98
C LEU A 100 14.75 0.45 2.57
N ALA A 101 14.45 -0.08 3.77
CA ALA A 101 15.27 -1.10 4.41
C ALA A 101 15.32 -2.41 3.62
N PHE A 102 14.21 -2.79 2.97
CA PHE A 102 14.11 -4.04 2.20
C PHE A 102 14.31 -3.88 0.68
N SER A 103 14.68 -2.68 0.20
CA SER A 103 15.01 -2.39 -1.20
C SER A 103 16.18 -3.21 -1.78
N HIS A 104 16.97 -3.85 -0.93
CA HIS A 104 18.02 -4.79 -1.34
C HIS A 104 17.47 -6.18 -1.68
N ILE A 105 16.30 -6.56 -1.16
CA ILE A 105 15.64 -7.85 -1.41
C ILE A 105 14.72 -7.74 -2.63
N LEU A 106 13.93 -6.67 -2.69
CA LEU A 106 12.97 -6.45 -3.76
C LEU A 106 13.35 -5.17 -4.55
N PRO A 107 13.77 -5.28 -5.82
CA PRO A 107 14.15 -4.14 -6.64
C PRO A 107 13.04 -3.09 -6.77
N ASN A 108 11.78 -3.52 -6.73
CA ASN A 108 10.61 -2.65 -6.78
C ASN A 108 10.61 -1.56 -5.71
N PHE A 109 11.11 -1.84 -4.51
CA PHE A 109 11.15 -0.85 -3.40
C PHE A 109 12.32 0.14 -3.53
N ARG A 110 13.12 0.04 -4.59
CA ARG A 110 14.18 1.00 -4.85
C ARG A 110 13.60 2.16 -5.66
N GLU A 111 13.06 3.12 -4.94
CA GLU A 111 12.41 4.30 -5.49
C GLU A 111 13.22 5.58 -5.23
N CYS A 112 12.84 6.67 -5.91
CA CYS A 112 13.48 7.95 -5.69
C CYS A 112 13.02 8.60 -4.38
N TRP A 113 13.88 9.43 -3.78
CA TRP A 113 13.54 10.13 -2.53
C TRP A 113 12.25 10.96 -2.64
N TRP A 114 11.97 11.54 -3.81
CA TRP A 114 10.78 12.34 -4.04
C TRP A 114 9.53 11.48 -4.23
N ASP A 115 9.69 10.23 -4.67
CA ASP A 115 8.60 9.26 -4.80
C ASP A 115 8.11 8.92 -3.39
N ILE A 116 9.04 8.38 -2.59
CA ILE A 116 8.85 8.02 -1.18
C ILE A 116 8.24 9.17 -0.36
N VAL A 117 8.83 10.38 -0.46
CA VAL A 117 8.41 11.49 0.39
C VAL A 117 7.20 12.23 -0.17
N LEU A 118 7.22 12.62 -1.45
CA LEU A 118 6.18 13.47 -2.01
C LEU A 118 5.01 12.66 -2.55
N LEU A 119 5.28 11.61 -3.34
CA LEU A 119 4.22 10.84 -3.98
C LEU A 119 3.56 9.90 -2.97
N ASP A 120 4.34 9.08 -2.27
CA ASP A 120 3.77 8.08 -1.37
C ASP A 120 3.31 8.70 -0.06
N VAL A 121 4.22 9.24 0.77
CA VAL A 121 3.85 9.75 2.10
C VAL A 121 2.89 10.93 2.03
N LEU A 122 3.20 11.97 1.27
CA LEU A 122 2.41 13.20 1.30
C LEU A 122 1.15 13.12 0.44
N LEU A 123 1.24 12.64 -0.80
CA LEU A 123 0.11 12.62 -1.73
C LEU A 123 -0.76 11.38 -1.54
N CYS A 124 -0.28 10.19 -1.88
CA CYS A 124 -1.08 8.97 -1.90
C CYS A 124 -1.55 8.58 -0.50
N ASN A 125 -0.62 8.43 0.43
CA ASN A 125 -0.88 8.02 1.80
C ASN A 125 -1.65 9.12 2.54
N GLY A 126 -1.21 10.38 2.44
CA GLY A 126 -1.87 11.52 3.06
C GLY A 126 -3.32 11.72 2.56
N LEU A 127 -3.56 11.64 1.25
CA LEU A 127 -4.91 11.70 0.69
C LEU A 127 -5.75 10.49 1.12
N GLY A 128 -5.15 9.30 1.12
CA GLY A 128 -5.83 8.08 1.57
C GLY A 128 -6.27 8.17 3.02
N ILE A 129 -5.41 8.67 3.90
CA ILE A 129 -5.74 8.90 5.31
C ILE A 129 -6.88 9.91 5.42
N TYR A 130 -6.79 11.05 4.72
CA TYR A 130 -7.85 12.06 4.74
C TYR A 130 -9.21 11.50 4.29
N LEU A 131 -9.23 10.80 3.15
CA LEU A 131 -10.45 10.20 2.60
C LEU A 131 -11.01 9.13 3.53
N GLY A 132 -10.17 8.26 4.09
CA GLY A 132 -10.60 7.24 5.05
C GLY A 132 -11.21 7.84 6.32
N MET A 133 -10.62 8.91 6.84
CA MET A 133 -11.16 9.63 8.00
C MET A 133 -12.46 10.36 7.67
N GLN A 134 -12.59 10.94 6.47
CA GLN A 134 -13.83 11.56 6.01
C GLN A 134 -14.94 10.52 5.80
N LEU A 135 -14.59 9.33 5.30
CA LEU A 135 -15.49 8.20 5.18
C LEU A 135 -15.99 7.74 6.56
N CYS A 136 -15.12 7.66 7.57
CA CYS A 136 -15.53 7.38 8.94
C CYS A 136 -16.53 8.39 9.49
N LYS A 137 -16.32 9.69 9.23
CA LYS A 137 -17.25 10.74 9.64
C LYS A 137 -18.60 10.61 8.93
N TRP A 138 -18.58 10.35 7.63
CA TRP A 138 -19.81 10.20 6.83
C TRP A 138 -20.64 8.99 7.26
N LEU A 139 -19.97 7.91 7.67
CA LEU A 139 -20.62 6.70 8.20
C LEU A 139 -20.90 6.75 9.71
N GLU A 140 -20.72 7.91 10.35
CA GLU A 140 -20.91 8.12 11.80
C GLU A 140 -20.20 7.06 12.67
N MET A 141 -19.02 6.64 12.23
CA MET A 141 -18.26 5.59 12.89
C MET A 141 -17.66 6.10 14.21
N ARG A 142 -17.70 5.26 15.24
CA ARG A 142 -17.08 5.58 16.53
C ARG A 142 -15.59 5.83 16.38
N SER A 143 -15.13 6.96 16.91
CA SER A 143 -13.72 7.34 17.03
C SER A 143 -13.05 6.61 18.20
N TYR A 144 -11.78 6.23 18.00
CA TYR A 144 -10.94 5.61 19.02
C TYR A 144 -9.96 6.65 19.56
N HIS A 145 -9.85 6.73 20.88
CA HIS A 145 -8.85 7.54 21.55
C HIS A 145 -7.72 6.59 21.94
N TRP A 146 -6.63 6.63 21.18
CA TRP A 146 -5.48 5.76 21.42
C TRP A 146 -4.51 6.42 22.41
N GLU A 147 -4.48 7.75 22.44
CA GLU A 147 -3.84 8.53 23.48
C GLU A 147 -4.68 8.49 24.77
N SER A 148 -4.28 7.63 25.70
CA SER A 148 -4.65 7.77 27.10
C SER A 148 -3.68 8.75 27.76
N ILE A 149 -3.90 10.05 27.65
CA ILE A 149 -3.37 10.98 28.64
C ILE A 149 -4.45 11.14 29.71
N ARG A 150 -4.13 10.65 30.91
CA ARG A 150 -4.88 10.93 32.13
C ARG A 150 -4.18 12.04 32.89
#